data_AF-A0AAV0YL31-F1
#
_entry.id   AF-A0AAV0YL31-F1
#
_cell.length_a   1.000
_cell.length_b   1.000
_cell.length_c   1.000
_cell.angle_alpha   90.00
_cell.angle_beta   90.00
_cell.angle_gamma   90.00
#
_symmetry.space_group_name_H-M   'P 1'
#
loop_
_entity.id
_entity.type
_entity.pdbx_description
1 polymer ?
#
loop_
_entity_poly.entity_id
_entity_poly.type
_entity_poly.pdbx_seq_one_letter_code
_entity_poly.pdbx_strand_id
1 'polypeptide(L)'
;MGILYALVARGTVVLAEFTGTTTNASAIARQILEKIPGANDTHVSYSQDRYIFHVKRTDGLTVLCMADENAGRRIPFAFLEEIHQKFVRAYGRAVLSAQAYGMNDEFSRVLSQEMEYFSSDPNADRINRLKGEMSQVRNVMIENIDKVLDRGSRLVVLEAMCGGGMSNSRLIC
;
A
#
# COMPACT_ATOMS: atom_id res chain seq x y z
N MET A 1 -7.88 11.06 -3.99
CA MET A 1 -6.98 10.10 -4.69
C MET A 1 -5.84 9.84 -3.73
N GLY A 2 -5.54 8.58 -3.43
CA GLY A 2 -4.71 8.23 -2.27
C GLY A 2 -4.33 6.75 -2.25
N ILE A 3 -3.96 6.26 -1.08
CA ILE A 3 -3.61 4.86 -0.83
C ILE A 3 -4.90 4.06 -0.64
N LEU A 4 -5.06 2.98 -1.41
CA LEU A 4 -6.31 2.22 -1.52
C LEU A 4 -6.23 0.82 -0.90
N TYR A 5 -5.02 0.27 -0.81
CA TYR A 5 -4.75 -1.02 -0.22
C TYR A 5 -3.35 -1.01 0.40
N ALA A 6 -3.18 -1.71 1.50
CA ALA A 6 -1.87 -1.91 2.11
C ALA A 6 -1.78 -3.26 2.82
N LEU A 7 -0.56 -3.81 2.90
CA LEU A 7 -0.26 -5.02 3.64
C LEU A 7 1.11 -4.95 4.32
N VAL A 8 1.28 -5.82 5.32
CA VAL A 8 2.57 -6.19 5.92
C VAL A 8 2.74 -7.71 5.80
N ALA A 9 3.91 -8.15 5.35
CA ALA A 9 4.23 -9.55 5.10
C ALA A 9 5.63 -9.94 5.61
N ARG A 10 5.79 -11.22 5.96
CA ARG A 10 7.08 -11.89 6.19
C ARG A 10 7.27 -12.94 5.09
N GLY A 11 8.16 -12.67 4.14
CA GLY A 11 8.22 -13.45 2.90
C GLY A 11 6.89 -13.37 2.16
N THR A 12 6.27 -14.51 1.85
CA THR A 12 4.94 -14.59 1.23
C THR A 12 3.79 -14.65 2.23
N VAL A 13 4.09 -14.68 3.54
CA VAL A 13 3.06 -14.76 4.59
C VAL A 13 2.57 -13.35 4.93
N VAL A 14 1.33 -13.04 4.52
CA VAL A 14 0.65 -11.79 4.90
C VAL A 14 0.29 -11.85 6.39
N LEU A 15 0.71 -10.84 7.15
CA LEU A 15 0.51 -10.75 8.60
C LEU A 15 -0.66 -9.83 8.96
N ALA A 16 -0.84 -8.77 8.16
CA ALA A 16 -1.96 -7.84 8.24
C ALA A 16 -2.16 -7.19 6.87
N GLU A 17 -3.41 -6.92 6.51
CA GLU A 17 -3.76 -6.13 5.34
C GLU A 17 -5.03 -5.31 5.58
N PHE A 18 -5.20 -4.26 4.79
CA PHE A 18 -6.41 -3.47 4.76
C PHE A 18 -6.72 -3.01 3.35
N THR A 19 -8.01 -2.97 3.00
CA THR A 19 -8.48 -2.47 1.71
C THR A 19 -9.56 -1.42 1.95
N GLY A 20 -9.36 -0.22 1.38
CA GLY A 20 -10.30 0.89 1.47
C GLY A 20 -11.30 0.93 0.33
N THR A 21 -11.17 0.05 -0.67
CA THR A 21 -12.04 -0.03 -1.85
C THR A 21 -12.25 -1.47 -2.28
N THR A 22 -13.29 -1.74 -3.07
CA THR A 22 -13.48 -3.10 -3.59
C THR A 22 -12.52 -3.34 -4.75
N THR A 23 -11.58 -4.26 -4.57
CA THR A 23 -10.53 -4.54 -5.56
C THR A 23 -9.98 -5.96 -5.40
N ASN A 24 -9.34 -6.49 -6.44
CA ASN A 24 -8.51 -7.69 -6.35
C ASN A 24 -7.02 -7.41 -6.00
N ALA A 25 -6.70 -6.20 -5.50
CA ALA A 25 -5.34 -5.80 -5.16
C ALA A 25 -4.61 -6.80 -4.23
N SER A 26 -5.33 -7.47 -3.33
CA SER A 26 -4.73 -8.49 -2.44
C SER A 26 -4.18 -9.69 -3.20
N ALA A 27 -4.84 -10.12 -4.29
CA ALA A 27 -4.36 -11.21 -5.13
C ALA A 27 -3.10 -10.82 -5.90
N ILE A 28 -3.08 -9.59 -6.43
CA ILE A 28 -1.92 -9.03 -7.14
C ILE A 28 -0.74 -8.85 -6.18
N ALA A 29 -0.99 -8.33 -4.99
CA ALA A 29 0.05 -8.14 -3.99
C ALA A 29 0.69 -9.46 -3.55
N ARG A 30 -0.08 -10.55 -3.45
CA ARG A 30 0.47 -11.89 -3.21
C ARG A 30 1.40 -12.37 -4.34
N GLN A 31 1.03 -12.13 -5.60
CA GLN A 31 1.92 -12.43 -6.74
C GLN A 31 3.21 -11.60 -6.69
N ILE A 32 3.11 -10.32 -6.32
CA ILE A 32 4.29 -9.47 -6.10
C ILE A 32 5.20 -10.07 -5.01
N LEU A 33 4.65 -10.49 -3.87
CA LEU A 33 5.42 -11.09 -2.78
C LEU A 33 6.19 -12.36 -3.18
N GLU A 34 5.63 -13.16 -4.08
CA GLU A 34 6.30 -14.37 -4.60
C GLU A 34 7.51 -14.07 -5.49
N LYS A 35 7.56 -12.86 -6.09
CA LYS A 35 8.63 -12.45 -7.02
C LYS A 35 9.71 -11.60 -6.36
N ILE A 36 9.46 -11.04 -5.18
CA ILE A 36 10.44 -10.22 -4.48
C ILE A 36 11.56 -11.11 -3.92
N PRO A 37 12.82 -10.91 -4.33
CA PRO A 37 13.92 -11.77 -3.88
C PRO A 37 14.17 -11.65 -2.37
N GLY A 38 14.17 -12.80 -1.69
CA GLY A 38 14.13 -12.92 -0.24
C GLY A 38 15.41 -12.61 0.54
N ALA A 39 16.51 -12.20 -0.10
CA ALA A 39 17.79 -12.02 0.60
C ALA A 39 18.07 -10.58 1.04
N ASN A 40 17.74 -9.59 0.21
CA ASN A 40 18.20 -8.21 0.41
C ASN A 40 17.04 -7.23 0.64
N ASP A 41 17.38 -6.12 1.28
CA ASP A 41 16.52 -4.93 1.32
C ASP A 41 16.30 -4.42 -0.10
N THR A 42 15.05 -4.09 -0.41
CA THR A 42 14.68 -3.66 -1.75
C THR A 42 13.47 -2.76 -1.73
N HIS A 43 13.53 -1.73 -2.56
CA HIS A 43 12.43 -0.82 -2.82
C HIS A 43 12.13 -0.86 -4.32
N VAL A 44 10.90 -1.20 -4.68
CA VAL A 44 10.46 -1.30 -6.07
C VAL A 44 9.05 -0.76 -6.20
N SER A 45 8.67 -0.33 -7.40
CA SER A 45 7.30 0.06 -7.70
C SER A 45 6.84 -0.61 -8.98
N TYR A 46 5.62 -1.13 -9.00
CA TYR A 46 5.01 -1.76 -10.15
C TYR A 46 3.78 -0.98 -10.60
N SER A 47 3.77 -0.47 -11.83
CA SER A 47 2.62 0.24 -12.39
C SER A 47 1.68 -0.70 -13.13
N GLN A 48 0.38 -0.47 -12.98
CA GLN A 48 -0.69 -1.05 -13.78
C GLN A 48 -1.81 -0.04 -13.99
N ASP A 49 -2.04 0.33 -15.26
CA ASP A 49 -3.01 1.37 -15.62
C ASP A 49 -2.78 2.66 -14.78
N ARG A 50 -3.77 3.12 -14.01
CA ARG A 50 -3.69 4.35 -13.18
C ARG A 50 -3.20 4.10 -11.75
N TYR A 51 -2.75 2.88 -11.45
CA TYR A 51 -2.37 2.47 -10.10
C TYR A 51 -0.93 2.01 -10.04
N ILE A 52 -0.31 2.23 -8.90
CA ILE A 52 1.08 1.84 -8.62
C ILE A 52 1.11 1.06 -7.31
N PHE A 53 1.73 -0.11 -7.35
CA PHE A 53 2.08 -0.90 -6.19
C PHE A 53 3.48 -0.51 -5.74
N HIS A 54 3.59 0.11 -4.57
CA HIS A 54 4.87 0.44 -3.95
C HIS A 54 5.25 -0.63 -2.95
N VAL A 55 6.49 -1.09 -3.01
CA VAL A 55 7.02 -2.15 -2.17
C VAL A 55 8.25 -1.62 -1.43
N LYS A 56 8.26 -1.81 -0.12
CA LYS A 56 9.42 -1.63 0.74
C LYS A 56 9.72 -2.94 1.46
N ARG A 57 10.96 -3.41 1.37
CA ARG A 57 11.47 -4.53 2.14
C ARG A 57 12.69 -4.13 2.95
N THR A 58 12.61 -4.36 4.26
CA THR A 58 13.67 -4.07 5.24
C THR A 58 13.62 -5.11 6.35
N ASP A 59 14.77 -5.64 6.75
CA ASP A 59 14.90 -6.58 7.88
C ASP A 59 13.98 -7.81 7.77
N GLY A 60 13.78 -8.31 6.54
CA GLY A 60 12.93 -9.47 6.27
C GLY A 60 11.42 -9.20 6.30
N LEU A 61 11.00 -7.98 6.64
CA LEU A 61 9.62 -7.52 6.54
C LEU A 61 9.38 -6.80 5.23
N THR A 62 8.25 -7.10 4.59
CA THR A 62 7.78 -6.42 3.38
C THR A 62 6.51 -5.66 3.68
N VAL A 63 6.53 -4.36 3.41
CA VAL A 63 5.36 -3.49 3.44
C VAL A 63 5.05 -3.11 2.01
N LEU A 64 3.79 -3.24 1.62
CA LEU A 64 3.34 -2.95 0.26
C LEU A 64 2.06 -2.15 0.31
N CYS A 65 1.91 -1.18 -0.59
CA CYS A 65 0.66 -0.47 -0.78
C CYS A 65 0.33 -0.29 -2.26
N MET A 66 -0.97 -0.16 -2.56
CA MET A 66 -1.47 0.27 -3.86
C MET A 66 -1.97 1.70 -3.72
N ALA A 67 -1.47 2.59 -4.57
CA ALA A 67 -1.88 3.98 -4.63
C ALA A 67 -2.22 4.39 -6.06
N ASP A 68 -2.98 5.46 -6.19
CA ASP A 68 -3.16 6.13 -7.47
C ASP A 68 -1.82 6.71 -7.98
N GLU A 69 -1.59 6.69 -9.29
CA GLU A 69 -0.35 7.23 -9.89
C GLU A 69 -0.08 8.69 -9.51
N ASN A 70 -1.14 9.48 -9.28
CA ASN A 70 -1.06 10.90 -8.90
C ASN A 70 -0.51 11.12 -7.49
N ALA A 71 -0.53 10.09 -6.62
CA ALA A 71 0.12 10.17 -5.31
C ALA A 71 1.66 10.26 -5.43
N GLY A 72 2.20 9.94 -6.61
CA GLY A 72 3.64 9.84 -6.86
C GLY A 72 4.30 8.80 -5.97
N ARG A 73 5.63 8.86 -5.84
CA ARG A 73 6.38 7.91 -4.98
C ARG A 73 6.56 8.39 -3.54
N ARG A 74 6.55 9.71 -3.34
CA ARG A 74 6.95 10.34 -2.08
C ARG A 74 6.00 9.96 -0.93
N ILE A 75 4.72 10.21 -1.12
CA ILE A 75 3.72 9.93 -0.07
C ILE A 75 3.58 8.42 0.20
N PRO A 76 3.47 7.55 -0.82
CA PRO A 76 3.40 6.10 -0.58
C PRO A 76 4.62 5.55 0.15
N PHE A 77 5.86 5.90 -0.23
CA PHE A 77 7.03 5.39 0.49
C PHE A 77 7.16 5.96 1.91
N ALA A 78 6.72 7.20 2.16
CA ALA A 78 6.67 7.73 3.51
C ALA A 78 5.64 6.97 4.38
N PHE A 79 4.50 6.61 3.82
CA PHE A 79 3.53 5.71 4.46
C PHE A 79 4.14 4.33 4.75
N LEU A 80 4.83 3.72 3.78
CA LEU A 80 5.46 2.40 3.96
C LEU A 80 6.51 2.42 5.08
N GLU A 81 7.28 3.50 5.19
CA GLU A 81 8.23 3.72 6.30
C GLU A 81 7.50 3.75 7.65
N GLU A 82 6.47 4.58 7.77
CA GLU A 82 5.71 4.74 9.00
C GLU A 82 5.05 3.42 9.44
N ILE A 83 4.47 2.68 8.49
CA ILE A 83 3.90 1.36 8.75
C ILE A 83 4.96 0.36 9.21
N HIS A 84 6.13 0.34 8.57
CA HIS A 84 7.24 -0.52 8.98
C HIS A 84 7.65 -0.22 10.44
N GLN A 85 7.87 1.06 10.77
CA GLN A 85 8.26 1.49 12.12
C GLN A 85 7.20 1.13 13.18
N LYS A 86 5.92 1.39 12.89
CA LYS A 86 4.81 1.03 13.77
C LYS A 86 4.70 -0.49 13.99
N PHE A 87 4.85 -1.28 12.92
CA PHE A 87 4.75 -2.73 13.00
C PHE A 87 5.89 -3.35 13.81
N VAL A 88 7.14 -2.91 13.55
CA VAL A 88 8.32 -3.36 14.30
C VAL A 88 8.23 -2.95 15.77
N ARG A 89 7.77 -1.72 16.06
CA ARG A 89 7.59 -1.24 17.43
C ARG A 89 6.52 -2.01 18.19
N ALA A 90 5.43 -2.40 17.53
CA ALA A 90 4.32 -3.11 18.16
C ALA A 90 4.65 -4.60 18.40
N TYR A 91 5.25 -5.28 17.42
CA TYR A 91 5.35 -6.74 17.44
C TYR A 91 6.78 -7.29 17.53
N GLY A 92 7.79 -6.51 17.12
CA GLY A 92 9.21 -6.88 17.21
C GLY A 92 9.50 -8.32 16.80
N ARG A 93 10.02 -9.12 17.73
CA ARG A 93 10.40 -10.53 17.47
C ARG A 93 9.21 -11.48 17.33
N ALA A 94 8.02 -11.13 17.78
CA ALA A 94 6.82 -11.98 17.64
C ALA A 94 6.48 -12.23 16.17
N VAL A 95 6.90 -11.34 15.29
CA VAL A 95 6.75 -11.44 13.84
C VAL A 95 7.42 -12.68 13.25
N LEU A 96 8.49 -13.21 13.86
CA LEU A 96 9.25 -14.33 13.28
C LEU A 96 8.46 -15.66 13.24
N SER A 97 7.54 -15.86 14.17
CA SER A 97 6.71 -17.07 14.28
C SER A 97 5.22 -16.82 14.03
N ALA A 98 4.84 -15.58 13.75
CA ALA A 98 3.45 -15.21 13.48
C ALA A 98 2.86 -16.02 12.31
N GLN A 99 1.60 -16.43 12.48
CA GLN A 99 0.80 -17.08 11.44
C GLN A 99 0.24 -16.04 10.46
N ALA A 100 -0.26 -16.52 9.32
CA ALA A 100 -0.96 -15.68 8.35
C ALA A 100 -2.11 -14.93 9.05
N TYR A 101 -2.21 -13.63 8.79
CA TYR A 101 -3.20 -12.73 9.37
C TYR A 101 -3.19 -12.64 10.91
N GLY A 102 -2.15 -13.16 11.58
CA GLY A 102 -2.10 -13.23 13.04
C GLY A 102 -2.05 -11.88 13.76
N MET A 103 -1.77 -10.78 13.03
CA MET A 103 -1.76 -9.41 13.57
C MET A 103 -2.89 -8.55 12.98
N ASN A 104 -3.78 -9.13 12.18
CA ASN A 104 -4.71 -8.37 11.35
C ASN A 104 -5.79 -7.65 12.16
N ASP A 105 -6.31 -8.27 13.22
CA ASP A 105 -7.43 -7.72 14.02
C ASP A 105 -7.11 -6.35 14.65
N GLU A 106 -5.85 -6.15 15.03
CA GLU A 106 -5.36 -4.90 15.60
C GLU A 106 -4.78 -4.01 14.50
N PHE A 107 -3.86 -4.56 13.69
CA PHE A 107 -3.05 -3.73 12.81
C PHE A 107 -3.79 -3.26 11.54
N SER A 108 -4.88 -3.92 11.14
CA SER A 108 -5.73 -3.43 10.03
C SER A 108 -6.32 -2.04 10.33
N ARG A 109 -6.60 -1.73 11.59
CA ARG A 109 -7.09 -0.41 12.03
C ARG A 109 -6.01 0.65 11.89
N VAL A 110 -4.77 0.31 12.23
CA VAL A 110 -3.60 1.17 12.04
C VAL A 110 -3.39 1.43 10.55
N LEU A 111 -3.42 0.39 9.71
CA LEU A 111 -3.33 0.54 8.26
C LEU A 111 -4.40 1.50 7.73
N SER A 112 -5.66 1.32 8.13
CA SER A 112 -6.76 2.20 7.72
C SER A 112 -6.52 3.67 8.09
N GLN A 113 -6.13 3.94 9.34
CA GLN A 113 -5.90 5.31 9.83
C GLN A 113 -4.74 6.00 9.11
N GLU A 114 -3.64 5.28 8.91
CA GLU A 114 -2.48 5.81 8.21
C GLU A 114 -2.77 6.00 6.72
N MET A 115 -3.53 5.10 6.09
CA MET A 115 -3.95 5.28 4.70
C MET A 115 -4.76 6.56 4.54
N GLU A 116 -5.67 6.87 5.46
CA GLU A 116 -6.46 8.11 5.44
C GLU A 116 -5.58 9.35 5.65
N TYR A 117 -4.69 9.32 6.65
CA TYR A 117 -3.79 10.44 6.95
C TYR A 117 -2.88 10.79 5.77
N PHE A 118 -2.18 9.79 5.21
CA PHE A 118 -1.26 10.01 4.09
C PHE A 118 -2.00 10.33 2.78
N SER A 119 -3.27 9.96 2.65
CA SER A 119 -4.09 10.31 1.47
C SER A 119 -4.69 11.71 1.54
N SER A 120 -4.80 12.31 2.73
CA SER A 120 -5.47 13.60 2.93
C SER A 120 -4.50 14.79 3.04
N ASP A 121 -3.27 14.58 3.54
CA ASP A 121 -2.28 15.64 3.70
C ASP A 121 -1.09 15.50 2.72
N PRO A 122 -0.91 16.43 1.75
CA PRO A 122 0.26 16.45 0.86
C PRO A 122 1.61 16.61 1.57
N ASN A 123 1.60 17.02 2.84
CA ASN A 123 2.76 17.20 3.71
C ASN A 123 2.89 16.11 4.80
N ALA A 124 2.13 15.01 4.72
CA ALA A 124 2.21 13.91 5.68
C ALA A 124 3.64 13.36 5.88
N ASP A 125 4.51 13.48 4.88
CA ASP A 125 5.92 13.05 4.94
C ASP A 125 6.88 14.07 5.58
N ARG A 126 6.39 15.22 6.09
CA ARG A 126 7.25 16.33 6.54
C ARG A 126 8.23 15.87 7.61
N ILE A 127 7.79 15.02 8.53
CA ILE A 127 8.63 14.47 9.60
C ILE A 127 9.73 13.58 9.00
N ASN A 128 9.39 12.68 8.08
CA ASN A 128 10.37 11.77 7.46
C ASN A 128 11.39 12.52 6.60
N ARG A 129 10.98 13.64 5.98
CA ARG A 129 11.90 14.55 5.29
C ARG A 129 12.91 15.19 6.24
N LEU A 130 12.46 15.66 7.41
CA LEU A 130 13.35 16.24 8.42
C LEU A 130 14.32 15.21 9.00
N LYS A 131 13.91 13.93 9.10
CA LYS A 131 14.76 12.83 9.55
C LYS A 131 15.76 12.32 8.50
N GLY A 132 15.63 12.74 7.22
CA GLY A 132 16.51 12.30 6.14
C GLY A 132 16.26 10.87 5.63
N GLU A 133 15.18 10.23 6.09
CA GLU A 133 14.81 8.84 5.75
C GLU A 133 14.38 8.69 4.27
N MET A 134 14.12 9.80 3.58
CA MET A 134 13.55 9.82 2.22
C MET A 134 14.57 9.75 1.07
N SER A 135 15.87 9.68 1.38
CA SER A 135 16.93 9.67 0.35
C SER A 135 16.86 8.45 -0.58
N GLN A 136 16.44 7.30 -0.05
CA GLN A 136 16.37 6.03 -0.78
C GLN A 136 15.26 5.97 -1.83
N VAL A 137 14.25 6.85 -1.75
CA VAL A 137 13.10 6.83 -2.66
C VAL A 137 13.44 7.40 -4.05
N ARG A 138 14.46 8.28 -4.13
CA ARG A 138 14.81 8.96 -5.38
C ARG A 138 15.18 7.97 -6.50
N ASN A 139 15.85 6.88 -6.14
CA ASN A 139 16.38 5.89 -7.07
C ASN A 139 15.44 4.69 -7.31
N VAL A 140 14.25 4.68 -6.73
CA VAL A 140 13.28 3.60 -6.94
C VAL A 140 12.74 3.69 -8.36
N MET A 141 13.05 2.67 -9.16
CA MET A 141 12.49 2.51 -10.51
C MET A 141 11.06 2.02 -10.45
N ILE A 142 10.25 2.47 -11.40
CA ILE A 142 8.90 1.96 -11.63
C ILE A 142 8.99 0.98 -12.79
N GLU A 143 8.57 -0.25 -12.56
CA GLU A 143 8.49 -1.30 -13.57
C GLU A 143 7.03 -1.58 -13.91
N ASN A 144 6.76 -2.16 -15.09
CA ASN A 144 5.42 -2.67 -15.38
C ASN A 144 5.15 -3.93 -14.54
N ILE A 145 3.96 -4.03 -13.96
CA ILE A 145 3.52 -5.18 -13.17
C ILE A 145 3.47 -6.49 -13.96
N ASP A 146 3.40 -6.46 -15.29
CA ASP A 146 3.39 -7.64 -16.16
C ASP A 146 4.66 -8.51 -15.98
N LYS A 147 5.73 -7.94 -15.42
CA LYS A 147 6.94 -8.70 -15.05
C LYS A 147 6.72 -9.68 -13.90
N VAL A 148 5.71 -9.44 -13.06
CA VAL A 148 5.44 -10.21 -11.84
C VAL A 148 4.09 -10.92 -11.87
N LEU A 149 3.18 -10.53 -12.77
CA LEU A 149 1.89 -11.17 -12.94
C LEU A 149 1.94 -12.38 -13.89
N ASP A 150 1.14 -13.40 -13.59
CA ASP A 150 0.84 -14.46 -14.54
C ASP A 150 0.00 -13.94 -15.72
N ARG A 151 0.19 -14.54 -16.91
CA ARG A 151 -0.52 -14.14 -18.14
C ARG A 151 -2.04 -14.11 -17.90
N GLY A 152 -2.62 -12.91 -17.99
CA GLY A 152 -4.07 -12.69 -17.87
C GLY A 152 -4.54 -12.10 -16.54
N SER A 153 -3.65 -11.97 -15.54
CA SER A 153 -3.98 -11.26 -14.29
C SER A 153 -4.02 -9.75 -14.53
N ARG A 154 -5.15 -9.11 -14.22
CA ARG A 154 -5.31 -7.64 -14.29
C ARG A 154 -5.91 -7.08 -13.01
N LEU A 155 -5.49 -5.87 -12.64
CA LEU A 155 -6.11 -5.13 -11.56
C LEU A 155 -7.55 -4.79 -11.91
N VAL A 156 -8.44 -5.08 -10.97
CA VAL A 156 -9.85 -4.74 -10.98
C VAL A 156 -10.10 -3.88 -9.75
N VAL A 157 -10.59 -2.67 -9.96
CA VAL A 157 -11.02 -1.74 -8.90
C VAL A 157 -12.45 -1.34 -9.22
N LEU A 158 -13.36 -1.57 -8.28
CA LEU A 158 -14.73 -1.07 -8.35
C LEU A 158 -14.76 0.24 -7.58
N GLU A 159 -14.68 1.36 -8.29
CA GLU A 159 -15.04 2.65 -7.72
C GLU A 159 -16.54 2.59 -7.41
N ALA A 160 -16.90 2.50 -6.13
CA ALA A 160 -18.29 2.70 -5.75
C ALA A 160 -18.68 4.11 -6.20
N MET A 161 -19.53 4.19 -7.24
CA MET A 161 -20.25 5.42 -7.55
C MET A 161 -21.17 5.69 -6.36
N CYS A 162 -20.66 6.40 -5.35
CA CYS A 162 -21.52 7.00 -4.35
C CYS A 162 -22.34 8.11 -5.03
N GLY A 163 -23.50 7.72 -5.55
CA GLY A 163 -24.72 8.52 -5.67
C GLY A 163 -24.70 9.67 -6.68
N GLY A 164 -25.17 9.40 -7.90
CA GLY A 164 -25.87 10.43 -8.67
C GLY A 164 -27.29 10.65 -8.13
N GLY A 165 -27.73 11.92 -8.11
CA GLY A 165 -29.15 12.26 -8.18
C GLY A 165 -29.82 12.79 -6.90
N MET A 166 -29.79 14.11 -6.70
CA MET A 166 -30.97 14.80 -6.18
C MET A 166 -31.49 15.76 -7.26
N SER A 167 -32.61 15.33 -7.85
CA SER A 167 -33.54 16.17 -8.60
C SER A 167 -33.97 17.37 -7.75
N ASN A 168 -34.04 18.55 -8.35
CA ASN A 168 -35.24 19.37 -8.13
C ASN A 168 -35.51 20.28 -9.32
N SER A 169 -36.37 19.78 -10.21
CA SER A 169 -37.26 20.61 -11.02
C SER A 169 -37.99 21.60 -10.11
N ARG A 170 -37.73 22.90 -10.26
CA ARG A 170 -38.70 23.94 -9.87
C ARG A 170 -39.39 24.45 -11.13
N LEU A 171 -40.56 23.87 -11.37
CA LEU A 171 -41.64 24.49 -12.13
C LEU A 171 -42.19 25.67 -11.30
N ILE A 172 -42.34 26.82 -11.96
CA ILE A 172 -43.54 27.69 -12.00
C ILE A 172 -44.31 27.88 -10.68
N CYS A 173 -44.20 29.08 -10.11
CA CYS A 173 -45.31 29.95 -9.70
C CYS A 173 -44.82 31.40 -9.82
#